data_AF-A0A9E3H6F1-F1
#
_entry.id   AF-A0A9E3H6F1-F1
#
_cell.length_a   1.000
_cell.length_b   1.000
_cell.length_c   1.000
_cell.angle_alpha   90.00
_cell.angle_beta   90.00
_cell.angle_gamma   90.00
#
_symmetry.space_group_name_H-M   'P 1'
#
loop_
_entity.id
_entity.type
_entity.pdbx_description
1 polymer ?
#
loop_
_entity_poly.entity_id
_entity_poly.type
_entity_poly.pdbx_seq_one_letter_code
_entity_poly.pdbx_strand_id
1 'polypeptide(L)'
;MPRTQKNDNFIDKSFTVMADLILKVLPANKRAKEAFVYYRDGMSAQSEGEYAEALDNYKQALELEDDSLDRGYILYNMGLIYASNGEHQTALELYHQALEYNPRLPQALNNIAVIYHYLGEKAKEAGDEDAGEALFDKAADYWVRAIRLAPNNYIEAQNWLKTTGRMQIDVFF
;
A
#
# COMPACT_ATOMS: atom_id res chain seq x y z
N MET A 1 -1.74 27.40 20.37
CA MET A 1 -1.54 26.60 21.61
C MET A 1 -0.73 25.37 21.24
N PRO A 2 0.40 25.09 21.90
CA PRO A 2 1.25 23.96 21.55
C PRO A 2 0.66 22.69 22.18
N ARG A 3 0.27 21.71 21.35
CA ARG A 3 -0.18 20.40 21.83
C ARG A 3 1.02 19.48 21.97
N THR A 4 1.56 19.44 23.18
CA THR A 4 2.40 18.36 23.69
C THR A 4 1.51 17.18 24.07
N GLN A 5 1.46 16.17 23.21
CA GLN A 5 1.30 14.78 23.60
C GLN A 5 1.88 13.92 22.46
N LYS A 6 3.21 13.89 22.38
CA LYS A 6 3.92 12.88 21.60
C LYS A 6 3.61 11.53 22.23
N ASN A 7 3.09 10.60 21.45
CA ASN A 7 2.97 9.21 21.84
C ASN A 7 4.37 8.68 22.18
N ASP A 8 4.67 8.57 23.48
CA ASP A 8 5.93 8.05 24.02
C ASP A 8 6.00 6.51 23.87
N ASN A 9 5.85 6.01 22.65
CA ASN A 9 5.93 4.58 22.42
C ASN A 9 7.41 4.17 22.39
N PHE A 10 7.85 3.33 23.34
CA PHE A 10 9.24 2.89 23.46
C PHE A 10 9.76 2.25 22.15
N ILE A 11 8.87 1.58 21.42
CA ILE A 11 9.13 0.96 20.12
C ILE A 11 9.44 2.03 19.05
N ASP A 12 8.73 3.14 19.04
CA ASP A 12 8.92 4.23 18.08
C ASP A 12 10.27 4.95 18.29
N LYS A 13 10.64 5.20 19.55
CA LYS A 13 11.95 5.76 19.90
C LYS A 13 13.10 4.84 19.51
N SER A 14 12.96 3.54 19.74
CA SER A 14 14.00 2.57 19.40
C SER A 14 14.12 2.37 17.89
N PHE A 15 13.01 2.41 17.14
CA PHE A 15 13.03 2.41 15.69
C PHE A 15 13.72 3.66 15.12
N THR A 16 13.42 4.83 15.69
CA THR A 16 14.05 6.11 15.30
C THR A 16 15.56 6.09 15.53
N VAL A 17 16.03 5.65 16.70
CA VAL A 17 17.47 5.57 17.02
C VAL A 17 18.20 4.57 16.12
N MET A 18 17.58 3.41 15.83
CA MET A 18 18.15 2.41 14.93
C MET A 18 18.26 2.93 13.50
N ALA A 19 17.24 3.62 13.01
CA ALA A 19 17.26 4.26 11.70
C ALA A 19 18.40 5.29 11.60
N ASP A 20 18.55 6.16 12.60
CA ASP A 20 19.63 7.16 12.65
C ASP A 20 21.04 6.53 12.65
N LEU A 21 21.21 5.40 13.34
CA LEU A 21 22.47 4.64 13.35
C LEU A 21 22.78 4.02 11.98
N ILE A 22 21.79 3.41 11.32
CA ILE A 22 21.92 2.81 10.00
C ILE A 22 22.31 3.88 8.96
N LEU A 23 21.67 5.05 9.00
CA LEU A 23 21.98 6.17 8.10
C LEU A 23 23.40 6.71 8.29
N LYS A 24 23.98 6.64 9.50
CA LYS A 24 25.37 7.07 9.74
C LYS A 24 26.41 6.10 9.17
N VAL A 25 26.08 4.81 9.10
CA VAL A 25 27.01 3.74 8.71
C VAL A 25 26.95 3.45 7.21
N LEU A 26 25.80 3.63 6.55
CA LEU A 26 25.69 3.50 5.11
C LEU A 26 26.15 4.80 4.42
N PRO A 27 26.98 4.73 3.36
CA PRO A 27 27.26 5.87 2.49
C PRO A 27 26.04 6.16 1.60
N ALA A 28 24.89 6.42 2.23
CA ALA A 28 23.75 7.01 1.55
C ALA A 28 24.13 8.45 1.20
N ASN A 29 23.95 8.81 -0.07
CA ASN A 29 24.10 10.19 -0.49
C ASN A 29 23.17 11.09 0.37
N LYS A 30 23.53 12.36 0.59
CA LYS A 30 22.76 13.27 1.46
C LYS A 30 21.26 13.28 1.10
N ARG A 31 20.98 13.16 -0.20
CA ARG A 31 19.63 13.14 -0.78
C ARG A 31 18.79 11.95 -0.31
N ALA A 32 19.33 10.74 -0.31
CA ALA A 32 18.64 9.53 0.18
C ALA A 32 18.33 9.61 1.68
N LYS A 33 19.24 10.22 2.47
CA LYS A 33 18.96 10.46 3.90
C LYS A 33 17.80 11.43 4.09
N GLU A 34 17.73 12.46 3.25
CA GLU A 34 16.67 13.46 3.27
C GLU A 34 15.33 12.86 2.81
N ALA A 35 15.34 12.07 1.73
CA ALA A 35 14.19 11.29 1.26
C ALA A 35 13.63 10.39 2.38
N PHE A 36 14.51 9.68 3.09
CA PHE A 36 14.13 8.81 4.20
C PHE A 36 13.50 9.58 5.37
N VAL A 37 14.00 10.78 5.69
CA VAL A 37 13.40 11.63 6.74
C VAL A 37 11.98 12.02 6.35
N TYR A 38 11.77 12.53 5.14
CA TYR A 38 10.43 12.85 4.64
C TYR A 38 9.52 11.62 4.63
N TYR A 39 10.01 10.45 4.20
CA TYR A 39 9.24 9.22 4.23
C TYR A 39 8.79 8.83 5.64
N ARG A 40 9.71 8.89 6.61
CA ARG A 40 9.41 8.60 8.03
C ARG A 40 8.39 9.59 8.61
N ASP A 41 8.56 10.88 8.34
CA ASP A 41 7.66 11.92 8.82
C ASP A 41 6.26 11.76 8.18
N GLY A 42 6.20 11.35 6.91
CA GLY A 42 4.97 10.96 6.23
C GLY A 42 4.26 9.76 6.89
N MET A 43 5.00 8.71 7.24
CA MET A 43 4.45 7.57 7.99
C MET A 43 3.91 7.97 9.37
N SER A 44 4.64 8.85 10.07
CA SER A 44 4.22 9.37 11.37
C SER A 44 2.89 10.12 11.26
N ALA A 45 2.81 11.09 10.35
CA ALA A 45 1.60 11.88 10.10
C ALA A 45 0.42 10.98 9.68
N GLN A 46 0.67 9.96 8.83
CA GLN A 46 -0.35 8.99 8.44
C GLN A 46 -0.89 8.21 9.64
N SER A 47 -0.02 7.78 10.56
CA SER A 47 -0.43 7.05 11.77
C SER A 47 -1.25 7.91 12.74
N GLU A 48 -1.06 9.23 12.69
CA GLU A 48 -1.80 10.22 13.47
C GLU A 48 -3.11 10.65 12.78
N GLY A 49 -3.35 10.22 11.53
CA GLY A 49 -4.53 10.61 10.74
C GLY A 49 -4.38 11.95 10.02
N GLU A 50 -3.20 12.58 10.08
CA GLU A 50 -2.89 13.86 9.43
C GLU A 50 -2.54 13.63 7.95
N TYR A 51 -3.53 13.17 7.18
CA TYR A 51 -3.34 12.68 5.80
C TYR A 51 -2.82 13.73 4.82
N ALA A 52 -3.17 15.00 4.98
CA ALA A 52 -2.66 16.07 4.13
C ALA A 52 -1.14 16.27 4.32
N GLU A 53 -0.69 16.28 5.57
CA GLU A 53 0.73 16.37 5.92
C GLU A 53 1.49 15.12 5.50
N ALA A 54 0.90 13.94 5.67
CA ALA A 54 1.48 12.68 5.21
C ALA A 54 1.73 12.69 3.70
N LEU A 55 0.75 13.14 2.91
CA LEU A 55 0.87 13.23 1.45
C LEU A 55 1.92 14.25 1.01
N ASP A 56 2.07 15.37 1.71
CA ASP A 56 3.11 16.37 1.41
C ASP A 56 4.51 15.79 1.66
N ASN A 57 4.71 15.17 2.83
CA ASN A 57 5.95 14.48 3.16
C ASN A 57 6.28 13.35 2.18
N TYR A 58 5.30 12.52 1.80
CA TYR A 58 5.52 11.47 0.80
C TYR A 58 5.88 12.03 -0.58
N LYS A 59 5.33 13.17 -1.01
CA LYS A 59 5.73 13.82 -2.26
C LYS A 59 7.19 14.29 -2.20
N GLN A 60 7.60 14.93 -1.11
CA GLN A 60 8.99 15.34 -0.92
C GLN A 60 9.94 14.13 -0.91
N ALA A 61 9.56 13.04 -0.24
CA ALA A 61 10.31 11.79 -0.27
C ALA A 61 10.43 11.24 -1.69
N LEU A 62 9.34 11.22 -2.45
CA LEU A 62 9.32 10.69 -3.83
C LEU A 62 10.15 11.54 -4.80
N GLU A 63 10.25 12.86 -4.61
CA GLU A 63 11.10 13.73 -5.42
C GLU A 63 12.60 13.47 -5.17
N LEU A 64 12.94 13.14 -3.93
CA LEU A 64 14.32 12.93 -3.51
C LEU A 64 14.78 11.48 -3.70
N GLU A 65 13.88 10.50 -3.66
CA GLU A 65 14.23 9.09 -3.72
C GLU A 65 14.61 8.63 -5.13
N ASP A 66 15.78 8.01 -5.26
CA ASP A 66 16.31 7.47 -6.51
C ASP A 66 16.16 5.93 -6.55
N ASP A 67 16.00 5.26 -5.40
CA ASP A 67 15.80 3.80 -5.35
C ASP A 67 14.40 3.40 -5.82
N SER A 68 14.35 2.48 -6.77
CA SER A 68 13.09 2.01 -7.37
C SER A 68 12.16 1.37 -6.35
N LEU A 69 12.68 0.56 -5.43
CA LEU A 69 11.84 -0.16 -4.47
C LEU A 69 11.24 0.79 -3.44
N ASP A 70 12.03 1.74 -2.94
CA ASP A 70 11.59 2.74 -1.97
C ASP A 70 10.53 3.68 -2.59
N ARG A 71 10.71 4.10 -3.85
CA ARG A 71 9.67 4.83 -4.60
C ARG A 71 8.35 4.04 -4.67
N GLY A 72 8.45 2.73 -4.90
CA GLY A 72 7.29 1.82 -4.87
C GLY A 72 6.56 1.83 -3.52
N TYR A 73 7.28 1.79 -2.40
CA TYR A 73 6.68 1.85 -1.06
C TYR A 73 6.05 3.21 -0.76
N ILE A 74 6.69 4.31 -1.16
CA ILE A 74 6.13 5.66 -1.00
C ILE A 74 4.79 5.78 -1.73
N LEU A 75 4.74 5.37 -3.00
CA LEU A 75 3.51 5.37 -3.81
C LEU A 75 2.42 4.48 -3.21
N TYR A 76 2.79 3.30 -2.71
CA TYR A 76 1.87 2.41 -1.99
C TYR A 76 1.25 3.09 -0.76
N ASN A 77 2.06 3.77 0.07
CA ASN A 77 1.54 4.45 1.26
C ASN A 77 0.63 5.64 0.92
N MET A 78 0.94 6.38 -0.15
CA MET A 78 0.02 7.40 -0.67
C MET A 78 -1.30 6.76 -1.11
N GLY A 79 -1.24 5.61 -1.80
CA GLY A 79 -2.43 4.86 -2.22
C GLY A 79 -3.30 4.42 -1.04
N LEU A 80 -2.70 4.02 0.09
CA LEU A 80 -3.43 3.70 1.33
C LEU A 80 -4.28 4.89 1.83
N ILE A 81 -3.72 6.10 1.78
CA ILE A 81 -4.42 7.31 2.21
C ILE A 81 -5.64 7.58 1.33
N TYR A 82 -5.45 7.58 0.00
CA TYR A 82 -6.55 7.79 -0.95
C TYR A 82 -7.63 6.70 -0.83
N ALA A 83 -7.23 5.45 -0.65
CA ALA A 83 -8.18 4.35 -0.42
C ALA A 83 -9.01 4.58 0.86
N SER A 84 -8.38 5.05 1.94
CA SER A 84 -9.07 5.34 3.21
C SER A 84 -10.05 6.51 3.11
N ASN A 85 -9.81 7.44 2.19
CA ASN A 85 -10.71 8.56 1.88
C ASN A 85 -11.84 8.18 0.90
N GLY A 86 -11.89 6.94 0.39
CA GLY A 86 -12.85 6.52 -0.62
C GLY A 86 -12.50 6.96 -2.05
N GLU A 87 -11.31 7.54 -2.26
CA GLU A 87 -10.80 7.95 -3.58
C GLU A 87 -10.19 6.76 -4.31
N HIS A 88 -11.03 5.76 -4.60
CA HIS A 88 -10.61 4.45 -5.11
C HIS A 88 -9.86 4.51 -6.45
N GLN A 89 -10.25 5.41 -7.35
CA GLN A 89 -9.60 5.57 -8.65
C GLN A 89 -8.14 6.05 -8.49
N THR A 90 -7.92 7.09 -7.69
CA THR A 90 -6.59 7.60 -7.37
C THR A 90 -5.74 6.56 -6.65
N ALA A 91 -6.35 5.80 -5.73
CA ALA A 91 -5.66 4.72 -5.04
C ALA A 91 -5.19 3.61 -6.01
N LEU A 92 -6.05 3.19 -6.95
CA LEU A 92 -5.69 2.21 -7.98
C LEU A 92 -4.52 2.70 -8.85
N GLU A 93 -4.54 3.96 -9.27
CA GLU A 93 -3.45 4.57 -10.06
C GLU A 93 -2.12 4.52 -9.30
N LEU A 94 -2.13 4.89 -8.02
CA LEU A 94 -0.94 4.86 -7.18
C LEU A 94 -0.44 3.44 -6.90
N TYR A 95 -1.33 2.47 -6.66
CA TYR A 95 -0.93 1.07 -6.50
C TYR A 95 -0.38 0.47 -7.80
N HIS A 96 -0.92 0.84 -8.96
CA HIS A 96 -0.35 0.40 -10.24
C HIS A 96 1.05 0.99 -10.46
N GLN A 97 1.25 2.28 -10.22
CA GLN A 97 2.59 2.87 -10.26
C GLN A 97 3.54 2.21 -9.25
N ALA A 98 3.08 1.92 -8.03
CA ALA A 98 3.88 1.19 -7.05
C ALA A 98 4.33 -0.19 -7.56
N LEU A 99 3.46 -0.90 -8.29
CA LEU A 99 3.76 -2.20 -8.90
C LEU A 99 4.65 -2.11 -10.14
N GLU A 100 4.67 -0.98 -10.85
CA GLU A 100 5.66 -0.73 -11.93
C GLU A 100 7.08 -0.64 -11.35
N TYR A 101 7.23 0.01 -10.19
CA TYR A 101 8.51 0.13 -9.49
C TYR A 101 8.91 -1.13 -8.70
N ASN A 102 7.94 -1.77 -8.05
CA ASN A 102 8.13 -2.99 -7.27
C ASN A 102 7.01 -4.00 -7.57
N PRO A 103 7.22 -4.88 -8.57
CA PRO A 103 6.24 -5.89 -8.96
C PRO A 103 5.93 -6.96 -7.88
N ARG A 104 6.72 -7.00 -6.80
CA ARG A 104 6.63 -7.98 -5.71
C ARG A 104 6.03 -7.36 -4.43
N LEU A 105 5.03 -6.50 -4.57
CA LEU A 105 4.24 -5.94 -3.47
C LEU A 105 2.89 -6.66 -3.33
N PRO A 106 2.82 -7.78 -2.59
CA PRO A 106 1.56 -8.50 -2.40
C PRO A 106 0.50 -7.65 -1.69
N GLN A 107 0.90 -6.69 -0.85
CA GLN A 107 -0.02 -5.76 -0.20
C GLN A 107 -0.72 -4.82 -1.20
N ALA A 108 0.01 -4.30 -2.19
CA ALA A 108 -0.56 -3.47 -3.24
C ALA A 108 -1.54 -4.28 -4.11
N LEU A 109 -1.15 -5.50 -4.50
CA LEU A 109 -2.03 -6.42 -5.24
C LEU A 109 -3.31 -6.71 -4.46
N ASN A 110 -3.20 -7.01 -3.16
CA ASN A 110 -4.36 -7.24 -2.30
C ASN A 110 -5.27 -6.01 -2.22
N ASN A 111 -4.73 -4.81 -2.05
CA ASN A 111 -5.55 -3.60 -1.96
C ASN A 111 -6.25 -3.26 -3.28
N ILE A 112 -5.59 -3.49 -4.42
CA ILE A 112 -6.23 -3.40 -5.73
C ILE A 112 -7.40 -4.39 -5.83
N ALA A 113 -7.19 -5.64 -5.42
CA ALA A 113 -8.23 -6.66 -5.44
C ALA A 113 -9.43 -6.30 -4.55
N VAL A 114 -9.18 -5.80 -3.33
CA VAL A 114 -10.22 -5.32 -2.42
C VAL A 114 -11.01 -4.17 -3.03
N ILE A 115 -10.36 -3.21 -3.70
CA ILE A 115 -11.07 -2.13 -4.38
C ILE A 115 -11.95 -2.66 -5.52
N TYR A 116 -11.43 -3.56 -6.36
CA TYR A 116 -12.24 -4.16 -7.43
C TYR A 116 -13.40 -4.98 -6.90
N HIS A 117 -13.20 -5.74 -5.83
CA HIS A 117 -14.26 -6.49 -5.16
C HIS A 117 -15.36 -5.54 -4.64
N TYR A 118 -14.98 -4.47 -3.94
CA TYR A 118 -15.92 -3.45 -3.47
C TYR A 118 -16.71 -2.81 -4.62
N LEU A 119 -16.04 -2.41 -5.71
CA LEU A 119 -16.71 -1.83 -6.87
C LEU A 119 -17.64 -2.85 -7.56
N GLY A 120 -17.28 -4.14 -7.55
CA GLY A 120 -18.12 -5.23 -8.06
C GLY A 120 -19.40 -5.39 -7.25
N GLU A 121 -19.31 -5.38 -5.92
CA GLU A 121 -20.49 -5.39 -5.04
C GLU A 121 -21.38 -4.17 -5.30
N LYS A 122 -20.79 -2.98 -5.47
CA LYS A 122 -21.54 -1.75 -5.78
C LYS A 122 -22.24 -1.79 -7.14
N ALA A 123 -21.59 -2.34 -8.17
CA ALA A 123 -22.20 -2.51 -9.49
C ALA A 123 -23.39 -3.47 -9.43
N LYS A 124 -23.23 -4.59 -8.73
CA LYS A 124 -24.30 -5.57 -8.51
C LYS A 124 -25.47 -4.99 -7.72
N GLU A 125 -25.20 -4.23 -6.65
CA GLU A 125 -26.23 -3.50 -5.89
C GLU A 125 -27.00 -2.49 -6.77
N ALA A 126 -26.33 -1.90 -7.76
CA ALA A 126 -26.94 -0.99 -8.73
C ALA A 126 -27.71 -1.71 -9.86
N GLY A 127 -27.69 -3.04 -9.90
CA GLY A 127 -28.34 -3.85 -10.93
C GLY A 127 -27.51 -4.07 -12.20
N ASP A 128 -26.23 -3.68 -12.20
CA ASP A 128 -25.29 -3.94 -13.30
C ASP A 128 -24.48 -5.21 -13.00
N GLU A 129 -25.11 -6.35 -13.25
CA GLU A 129 -24.53 -7.68 -12.99
C GLU A 129 -23.28 -7.93 -13.85
N ASP A 130 -23.29 -7.55 -15.12
CA ASP A 130 -22.16 -7.76 -16.04
C ASP A 130 -20.92 -6.97 -15.61
N ALA A 131 -21.09 -5.70 -15.22
CA ALA A 131 -19.98 -4.92 -14.68
C ALA A 131 -19.50 -5.48 -13.34
N GLY A 132 -20.42 -5.94 -12.48
CA GLY A 132 -20.10 -6.58 -11.22
C GLY A 132 -19.20 -7.81 -11.39
N GLU A 133 -19.59 -8.74 -12.26
CA GLU A 133 -18.81 -9.95 -12.53
C GLU A 133 -17.45 -9.63 -13.14
N ALA A 134 -17.36 -8.68 -14.07
CA ALA A 134 -16.09 -8.24 -14.64
C ALA A 134 -15.13 -7.65 -13.59
N LEU A 135 -15.66 -6.94 -12.58
CA LEU A 135 -14.88 -6.40 -11.47
C LEU A 135 -14.45 -7.50 -10.49
N PHE A 136 -15.31 -8.49 -10.22
CA PHE A 136 -14.93 -9.67 -9.43
C PHE A 136 -13.83 -10.49 -10.09
N ASP A 137 -13.83 -10.62 -11.42
CA ASP A 137 -12.77 -11.32 -12.13
C ASP A 137 -11.43 -10.57 -12.05
N LYS A 138 -11.45 -9.23 -12.11
CA LYS A 138 -10.25 -8.43 -11.82
C LYS A 138 -9.77 -8.65 -10.39
N ALA A 139 -10.67 -8.60 -9.40
CA ALA A 139 -10.30 -8.84 -8.01
C ALA A 139 -9.62 -10.21 -7.84
N ALA A 140 -10.15 -11.24 -8.51
CA ALA A 140 -9.59 -12.57 -8.48
C ALA A 140 -8.16 -12.66 -9.04
N ASP A 141 -7.88 -12.04 -10.19
CA ASP A 141 -6.53 -12.01 -10.78
C ASP A 141 -5.52 -11.44 -9.79
N TYR A 142 -5.84 -10.29 -9.20
CA TYR A 142 -4.96 -9.61 -8.25
C TYR A 142 -4.76 -10.41 -6.97
N TRP A 143 -5.81 -11.02 -6.41
CA TRP A 143 -5.66 -11.88 -5.24
C TRP A 143 -4.84 -13.15 -5.53
N VAL A 144 -5.01 -13.79 -6.69
CA VAL A 144 -4.19 -14.95 -7.08
C VAL A 144 -2.72 -14.56 -7.14
N ARG A 145 -2.39 -13.40 -7.72
CA ARG A 145 -1.02 -12.88 -7.77
C ARG A 145 -0.48 -12.55 -6.37
N ALA A 146 -1.30 -11.96 -5.50
CA ALA A 146 -0.92 -11.66 -4.12
C ALA A 146 -0.63 -12.95 -3.33
N ILE A 147 -1.48 -13.96 -3.44
CA ILE A 147 -1.34 -15.27 -2.78
C ILE A 147 -0.10 -16.00 -3.29
N ARG A 148 0.22 -15.94 -4.59
CA ARG A 148 1.45 -16.54 -5.13
C ARG A 148 2.71 -15.95 -4.48
N LEU A 149 2.70 -14.66 -4.19
CA LEU A 149 3.83 -13.98 -3.52
C LEU A 149 3.84 -14.20 -2.00
N ALA A 150 2.67 -14.31 -1.36
CA ALA A 150 2.53 -14.53 0.08
C ALA A 150 1.41 -15.55 0.39
N PRO A 151 1.68 -16.87 0.28
CA PRO A 151 0.66 -17.92 0.35
C PRO A 151 -0.08 -18.03 1.69
N ASN A 152 0.47 -17.48 2.77
CA ASN A 152 -0.07 -17.61 4.11
C ASN A 152 -0.78 -16.33 4.62
N ASN A 153 -0.80 -15.24 3.86
CA ASN A 153 -1.30 -13.94 4.35
C ASN A 153 -2.80 -13.73 4.07
N TYR A 154 -3.29 -14.08 2.88
CA TYR A 154 -4.61 -13.67 2.38
C TYR A 154 -5.65 -14.78 2.47
N ILE A 155 -5.92 -15.29 3.67
CA ILE A 155 -6.83 -16.44 3.90
C ILE A 155 -8.26 -16.11 3.45
N GLU A 156 -8.74 -14.89 3.70
CA GLU A 156 -10.07 -14.46 3.27
C GLU A 156 -10.21 -14.46 1.75
N ALA A 157 -9.22 -13.91 1.04
CA ALA A 157 -9.15 -13.96 -0.41
C ALA A 157 -9.12 -15.40 -0.94
N GLN A 158 -8.35 -16.29 -0.31
CA GLN A 158 -8.33 -17.71 -0.67
C GLN A 158 -9.70 -18.36 -0.50
N ASN A 159 -10.39 -18.08 0.59
CA ASN A 159 -11.73 -18.61 0.84
C ASN A 159 -12.72 -18.09 -0.19
N TRP A 160 -12.72 -16.78 -0.46
CA TRP A 160 -13.58 -16.17 -1.45
C TRP A 160 -13.33 -16.72 -2.87
N LEU A 161 -12.07 -16.88 -3.27
CA LEU A 161 -11.70 -17.51 -4.54
C LEU A 161 -12.21 -18.95 -4.65
N LYS A 162 -12.15 -19.73 -3.55
CA LYS A 162 -12.66 -21.11 -3.52
C LYS A 162 -14.18 -21.16 -3.62
N THR A 163 -14.89 -20.33 -2.84
CA THR A 163 -16.36 -20.35 -2.79
C THR A 163 -16.98 -19.83 -4.08
N THR A 164 -16.33 -18.88 -4.76
CA THR A 164 -16.78 -18.35 -6.04
C THR A 164 -16.34 -19.17 -7.25
N GLY A 165 -15.51 -20.21 -7.07
CA GLY A 165 -14.96 -21.00 -8.16
C GLY A 165 -13.90 -20.28 -9.00
N ARG A 166 -13.39 -19.14 -8.52
CA ARG A 166 -12.36 -18.31 -9.19
C ARG A 166 -10.92 -18.72 -8.87
N MET A 167 -10.73 -19.71 -8.01
CA MET A 167 -9.42 -20.31 -7.75
C MET A 167 -9.05 -21.28 -8.87
N GLN A 168 -8.05 -20.94 -9.69
CA GLN A 168 -7.43 -21.93 -10.57
C GLN A 168 -6.54 -22.88 -9.75
N ILE A 169 -6.74 -24.19 -9.92
CA ILE A 169 -6.07 -25.24 -9.13
C ILE A 169 -4.55 -25.29 -9.40
N ASP A 170 -4.09 -24.73 -10.53
CA ASP A 170 -2.71 -24.86 -11.02
C ASP A 170 -1.69 -23.93 -10.34
N VAL A 171 -2.07 -23.18 -9.30
CA VAL A 171 -1.17 -22.20 -8.63
C VAL A 171 -0.25 -22.85 -7.58
N PHE A 172 -0.31 -24.17 -7.42
CA PHE A 172 0.52 -24.94 -6.48
C PHE A 172 1.51 -25.89 -7.18
N PHE A 173 2.34 -25.41 -8.09
CA PHE A 173 3.52 -26.17 -8.57
C PHE A 173 4.71 -25.24 -8.84
#